data_AF-A0A561X1E0-F1
#
_entry.id   AF-A0A561X1E0-F1
#
_cell.length_a   1.000
_cell.length_b   1.000
_cell.length_c   1.000
_cell.angle_alpha   90.00
_cell.angle_beta   90.00
_cell.angle_gamma   90.00
#
_symmetry.space_group_name_H-M   'P 1'
#
loop_
_entity.id
_entity.type
_entity.pdbx_description
1 polymer ?
#
loop_
_entity_poly.entity_id
_entity_poly.type
_entity_poly.pdbx_seq_one_letter_code
_entity_poly.pdbx_strand_id
1 'polypeptide(L)'
;MSYSYPFSYEWSTQEIIDVIKFFTAIETAYEQGIRREELMSRYRRFKEIVPSKSEENRLYAEFEQESGYSSYAVMKQAKEAKDGDWIHPAPNGPQRGR
;
A
#
# COMPACT_ATOMS: atom_id res chain seq x y z
N MET A 1 -25.32 -6.14 -23.57
CA MET A 1 -25.79 -6.79 -22.33
C MET A 1 -24.93 -8.01 -22.11
N SER A 2 -23.91 -7.88 -21.26
CA SER A 2 -23.02 -8.97 -20.90
C SER A 2 -23.45 -9.49 -19.54
N TYR A 3 -23.89 -10.75 -19.48
CA TYR A 3 -24.28 -11.40 -18.23
C TYR A 3 -23.01 -11.70 -17.41
N SER A 4 -22.85 -11.06 -16.26
CA SER A 4 -21.80 -11.40 -15.29
C SER A 4 -22.34 -12.44 -14.29
N TYR A 5 -21.70 -13.61 -14.25
CA TYR A 5 -21.89 -14.56 -13.16
C TYR A 5 -21.39 -13.95 -11.83
N PRO A 6 -21.94 -14.36 -10.66
CA PRO A 6 -21.82 -13.67 -9.37
C PRO A 6 -20.49 -13.89 -8.64
N PHE A 7 -19.37 -13.97 -9.37
CA PHE A 7 -18.04 -13.93 -8.80
C PHE A 7 -17.15 -13.06 -9.70
N SER A 8 -17.11 -11.77 -9.40
CA SER A 8 -16.14 -10.84 -9.97
C SER A 8 -14.88 -10.88 -9.10
N TYR A 9 -13.99 -11.85 -9.36
CA TYR A 9 -12.63 -11.85 -8.81
C TYR A 9 -11.68 -11.41 -9.92
N GLU A 10 -11.52 -10.09 -10.09
CA GLU A 10 -10.50 -9.59 -11.03
C GLU A 10 -9.08 -9.96 -10.60
N TRP A 11 -8.89 -10.31 -9.32
CA TRP A 11 -7.63 -10.81 -8.76
C TRP A 11 -7.77 -12.24 -8.25
N SER A 12 -6.76 -13.05 -8.54
CA SER A 12 -6.55 -14.35 -7.93
C SER A 12 -6.28 -14.23 -6.43
N THR A 13 -6.47 -15.33 -5.69
CA THR A 13 -6.13 -15.40 -4.26
C THR A 13 -4.69 -14.99 -3.98
N GLN A 14 -3.75 -15.34 -4.88
CA GLN A 14 -2.34 -14.99 -4.71
C GLN A 14 -2.12 -13.48 -4.85
N GLU A 15 -2.80 -12.84 -5.79
CA GLU A 15 -2.73 -11.39 -5.97
C GLU A 15 -3.34 -10.64 -4.80
N ILE A 16 -4.46 -11.13 -4.24
CA ILE A 16 -5.04 -10.58 -3.01
C ILE A 16 -4.03 -10.66 -1.85
N ILE A 17 -3.36 -11.81 -1.68
CA ILE A 17 -2.32 -11.97 -0.67
C ILE A 17 -1.16 -10.98 -0.90
N ASP A 18 -0.76 -10.75 -2.15
CA ASP A 18 0.32 -9.84 -2.48
C ASP A 18 -0.05 -8.37 -2.23
N VAL A 19 -1.32 -7.99 -2.44
CA VAL A 19 -1.84 -6.66 -2.08
C VAL A 19 -1.87 -6.48 -0.56
N ILE A 20 -2.35 -7.47 0.20
CA ILE A 20 -2.34 -7.44 1.67
C ILE A 20 -0.90 -7.26 2.17
N LYS A 21 0.04 -8.04 1.63
CA LYS A 21 1.46 -7.96 1.93
C LYS A 21 2.08 -6.58 1.69
N PHE A 22 1.58 -5.83 0.70
CA PHE A 22 2.01 -4.45 0.48
C PHE A 22 1.52 -3.54 1.61
N PHE A 23 0.23 -3.62 1.97
CA PHE A 23 -0.31 -2.80 3.05
C PHE A 23 0.27 -3.15 4.43
N THR A 24 0.52 -4.42 4.73
CA THR A 24 1.24 -4.81 5.95
C THR A 24 2.67 -4.27 6.00
N ALA A 25 3.33 -4.11 4.84
CA ALA A 25 4.63 -3.44 4.78
C ALA A 25 4.53 -1.93 5.10
N ILE A 26 3.41 -1.30 4.76
CA ILE A 26 3.11 0.08 5.17
C ILE A 26 2.92 0.17 6.69
N GLU A 27 2.16 -0.74 7.29
CA GLU A 27 1.99 -0.82 8.76
C GLU A 27 3.34 -1.00 9.46
N THR A 28 4.13 -1.96 8.98
CA THR A 28 5.47 -2.26 9.51
C THR A 28 6.38 -1.02 9.45
N ALA A 29 6.29 -0.23 8.37
CA ALA A 29 7.06 1.00 8.24
C ALA A 29 6.75 2.01 9.37
N TYR A 30 5.50 2.09 9.84
CA TYR A 30 5.11 2.96 10.95
C TYR A 30 5.43 2.38 12.33
N GLU A 31 5.30 1.06 12.51
CA GLU A 31 5.47 0.42 13.83
C GLU A 31 6.93 0.15 14.22
N GLN A 32 7.72 -0.33 13.26
CA GLN A 32 9.08 -0.82 13.49
C GLN A 32 10.09 -0.22 12.51
N GLY A 33 9.62 0.33 11.40
CA GLY A 33 10.41 0.66 10.23
C GLY A 33 10.64 -0.55 9.34
N ILE A 34 10.85 -0.31 8.05
CA ILE A 34 11.13 -1.35 7.05
C ILE A 34 12.28 -0.94 6.14
N ARG A 35 13.06 -1.91 5.66
CA ARG A 35 14.10 -1.64 4.64
C ARG A 35 13.45 -1.16 3.35
N ARG A 36 14.04 -0.13 2.76
CA ARG A 36 13.54 0.49 1.52
C ARG A 36 13.40 -0.54 0.39
N GLU A 37 14.32 -1.47 0.25
CA GLU A 37 14.30 -2.52 -0.77
C GLU A 37 13.16 -3.51 -0.57
N GLU A 38 12.89 -3.88 0.68
CA GLU A 38 11.80 -4.80 1.00
C GLU A 38 10.45 -4.15 0.67
N LEU A 39 10.24 -2.91 1.12
CA LEU A 39 9.04 -2.14 0.79
C LEU A 39 8.88 -1.97 -0.72
N MET A 40 9.94 -1.58 -1.43
CA MET A 40 9.90 -1.37 -2.88
C MET A 40 9.67 -2.67 -3.66
N SER A 41 10.11 -3.82 -3.15
CA SER A 41 9.79 -5.13 -3.71
C SER A 41 8.30 -5.42 -3.63
N ARG A 42 7.67 -5.19 -2.47
CA ARG A 42 6.20 -5.34 -2.30
C ARG A 42 5.43 -4.33 -3.16
N TYR A 43 5.91 -3.09 -3.25
CA TYR A 43 5.29 -2.07 -4.10
C TYR A 43 5.31 -2.43 -5.58
N ARG A 44 6.42 -2.99 -6.10
CA ARG A 44 6.50 -3.44 -7.49
C ARG A 44 5.47 -4.51 -7.80
N ARG A 45 5.35 -5.51 -6.91
CA ARG A 45 4.34 -6.56 -7.05
C ARG A 45 2.92 -6.01 -6.98
N PHE A 46 2.66 -5.09 -6.05
CA PHE A 46 1.41 -4.36 -5.97
C PHE A 46 1.09 -3.60 -7.27
N LYS A 47 2.08 -2.96 -7.90
CA LYS A 47 1.89 -2.24 -9.18
C LYS A 47 1.68 -3.14 -10.39
N GLU A 48 2.14 -4.39 -10.37
CA GLU A 48 1.79 -5.39 -11.39
C GLU A 48 0.30 -5.74 -11.34
N ILE A 49 -0.27 -5.78 -10.14
CA ILE A 49 -1.68 -6.11 -9.88
C ILE A 49 -2.58 -4.89 -10.06
N VAL A 50 -2.12 -3.73 -9.59
CA VAL A 50 -2.82 -2.44 -9.61
C VAL A 50 -2.03 -1.45 -10.48
N PRO A 51 -2.04 -1.59 -11.82
CA PRO A 51 -1.29 -0.70 -12.70
C PRO A 51 -1.89 0.72 -12.70
N SER A 52 -3.22 0.83 -12.55
CA SER A 52 -3.94 2.10 -12.59
C SER A 52 -3.59 3.00 -11.40
N LYS A 53 -3.28 4.28 -11.69
CA LYS A 53 -3.00 5.26 -10.65
C LYS A 53 -4.25 5.68 -9.87
N SER A 54 -5.42 5.70 -10.52
CA SER A 54 -6.68 6.03 -9.85
C SER A 54 -7.08 4.95 -8.84
N GLU A 55 -6.88 3.69 -9.20
CA GLU A 55 -7.14 2.54 -8.34
C GLU A 55 -6.16 2.48 -7.17
N GLU A 56 -4.85 2.67 -7.42
CA GLU A 56 -3.84 2.82 -6.38
C GLU A 56 -4.24 3.90 -5.36
N ASN A 57 -4.63 5.08 -5.84
CA ASN A 57 -5.04 6.18 -4.95
C ASN A 57 -6.31 5.85 -4.15
N ARG A 58 -7.26 5.13 -4.75
CA ARG A 58 -8.47 4.68 -4.05
C ARG A 58 -8.13 3.70 -2.92
N LEU A 59 -7.31 2.69 -3.21
CA LEU A 59 -6.89 1.70 -2.21
C LEU A 59 -6.07 2.35 -1.09
N TYR A 60 -5.23 3.34 -1.41
CA TYR A 60 -4.49 4.09 -0.39
C TYR A 60 -5.43 4.85 0.54
N ALA A 61 -6.47 5.50 -0.01
CA ALA A 61 -7.45 6.22 0.79
C ALA A 61 -8.29 5.29 1.67
N GLU A 62 -8.75 4.16 1.12
CA GLU A 62 -9.48 3.13 1.89
C GLU A 62 -8.62 2.58 3.03
N PHE A 63 -7.36 2.22 2.73
CA PHE A 63 -6.43 1.73 3.75
C PHE A 63 -6.13 2.78 4.84
N GLU A 64 -5.91 4.05 4.47
CA GLU A 64 -5.63 5.13 5.42
C GLU A 64 -6.85 5.43 6.31
N GLN A 65 -8.06 5.32 5.77
CA GLN A 65 -9.30 5.49 6.53
C GLN A 65 -9.49 4.39 7.60
N GLU A 66 -9.18 3.14 7.25
CA GLU A 66 -9.36 2.00 8.16
C GLU A 66 -8.21 1.84 9.18
N SER A 67 -6.96 2.05 8.75
CA SER A 67 -5.76 1.82 9.58
C SER A 67 -5.22 3.08 10.27
N GLY A 68 -5.49 4.26 9.72
CA GLY A 68 -4.88 5.52 10.11
C GLY A 68 -3.48 5.79 9.53
N TYR A 69 -2.90 4.83 8.80
CA TYR A 69 -1.56 4.94 8.21
C TYR A 69 -1.58 5.44 6.77
N SER A 70 -0.81 6.48 6.47
CA SER A 70 -0.76 7.02 5.11
C SER A 70 0.22 6.28 4.23
N SER A 71 -0.30 5.42 3.34
CA SER A 71 0.49 4.74 2.30
C SER A 71 1.25 5.74 1.41
N TYR A 72 0.67 6.92 1.17
CA TYR A 72 1.31 7.98 0.38
C TYR A 72 2.59 8.50 1.04
N ALA A 73 2.56 8.78 2.35
CA ALA A 73 3.71 9.29 3.08
C ALA A 73 4.89 8.29 3.06
N VAL A 74 4.60 7.02 3.30
CA VAL A 74 5.60 5.94 3.29
C VAL A 74 6.22 5.81 1.91
N MET A 75 5.39 5.76 0.86
CA MET A 75 5.89 5.61 -0.51
C MET A 75 6.64 6.83 -1.02
N LYS A 76 6.29 8.03 -0.56
CA LYS A 76 7.06 9.24 -0.86
C LYS A 76 8.47 9.15 -0.27
N GLN A 77 8.56 8.82 1.03
CA GLN A 77 9.85 8.66 1.71
C GLN A 77 10.69 7.54 1.05
N ALA A 78 10.07 6.40 0.69
CA ALA A 78 10.76 5.29 0.04
C ALA A 78 11.35 5.63 -1.35
N LYS A 79 10.67 6.52 -2.09
CA LYS A 79 11.14 6.98 -3.41
C LYS A 79 12.28 8.00 -3.31
N GLU A 80 12.34 8.75 -2.22
CA GLU A 80 13.39 9.75 -1.95
C GLU A 80 14.62 9.12 -1.24
N ALA A 81 14.44 7.98 -0.57
CA ALA A 81 15.48 7.24 0.13
C ALA A 81 16.39 6.43 -0.81
N LYS A 82 17.61 6.15 -0.33
CA LYS A 82 18.63 5.35 -1.02
C LYS A 82 18.48 3.87 -0.69
N ASP A 83 19.14 3.04 -1.49
CA ASP A 83 19.31 1.61 -1.18
C ASP A 83 20.08 1.48 0.14
N GLY A 84 19.60 0.62 1.03
CA GLY A 84 20.09 0.41 2.39
C GLY A 84 19.35 1.21 3.45
N ASP A 85 18.56 2.23 3.07
CA ASP A 85 17.87 3.07 4.05
C ASP A 85 16.68 2.36 4.72
N TRP A 86 16.37 2.82 5.93
CA TRP A 86 15.14 2.45 6.64
C TRP A 86 14.05 3.48 6.39
N ILE A 87 12.85 3.00 6.12
CA ILE A 87 11.66 3.81 5.99
C ILE A 87 10.91 3.72 7.31
N HIS A 88 10.84 4.85 8.00
CA HIS A 88 10.09 5.03 9.22
C HIS A 88 9.47 6.43 9.18
N PRO A 89 8.22 6.57 8.71
CA PRO A 89 7.54 7.85 8.68
C PRO A 89 7.30 8.33 10.11
N ALA A 90 7.17 9.64 10.29
CA ALA A 90 6.64 10.16 11.54
C ALA A 90 5.18 9.69 11.67
N PRO A 91 4.73 9.26 12.87
CA PRO A 91 3.33 8.94 13.09
C PRO A 91 2.49 10.14 12.66
N ASN A 92 1.46 9.88 11.85
CA ASN A 92 0.55 10.94 11.41
C ASN A 92 0.07 11.68 12.67
N GLY A 93 0.40 12.98 12.77
CA GLY A 93 -0.19 13.85 13.78
C GLY A 93 -1.72 13.74 13.75
N PRO A 94 -2.42 14.06 14.85
CA PRO A 94 -3.80 13.64 15.08
C PRO A 94 -4.65 13.95 13.85
N GLN A 95 -5.26 12.88 13.28
CA GLN A 95 -6.26 13.04 12.24
C GLN A 95 -7.29 14.03 12.77
N ARG A 96 -7.32 15.23 12.17
CA ARG A 96 -8.41 16.16 12.41
C ARG A 96 -9.67 15.45 11.95
N GLY A 97 -10.42 14.91 12.91
CA GLY A 97 -11.78 14.49 12.67
C GLY A 97 -12.54 15.65 12.06
N ARG A 98 -13.13 15.40 10.89
CA ARG A 98 -14.43 15.90 10.44
C ARG A 98 -14.74 15.38 9.06
#